data_AF-A0A972D1T6-F1
#
_entry.id   AF-A0A972D1T6-F1
#
_cell.length_a   1.000
_cell.length_b   1.000
_cell.length_c   1.000
_cell.angle_alpha   90.00
_cell.angle_beta   90.00
_cell.angle_gamma   90.00
#
_symmetry.space_group_name_H-M   'P 1'
#
loop_
_entity.id
_entity.type
_entity.pdbx_description
1 polymer ?
#
loop_
_entity_poly.entity_id
_entity_poly.type
_entity_poly.pdbx_seq_one_letter_code
_entity_poly.pdbx_strand_id
1 'polypeptide(L)'
;MENVSVKKRKKKNRFLVFLLGIILFLLIGVFFVKSIYDESLGPMDKNNPSDVVVLIPPSTTTDGIANILYEKGLIRHPLIFKYE
;
A
#
# COMPACT_ATOMS: atom_id res chain seq x y z
N MET A 1 -50.35 14.23 10.27
CA MET A 1 -49.53 13.65 9.18
C MET A 1 -48.12 14.26 9.06
N GLU A 2 -47.69 15.11 10.00
CA GLU A 2 -46.47 15.92 9.91
C GLU A 2 -45.16 15.19 10.30
N ASN A 3 -45.26 14.16 11.15
CA ASN A 3 -44.07 13.53 11.78
C ASN A 3 -43.27 12.57 10.88
N VAL A 4 -43.78 12.21 9.70
CA VAL A 4 -43.15 11.22 8.81
C VAL A 4 -42.08 11.86 7.90
N SER A 5 -42.27 13.12 7.50
CA SER A 5 -41.33 13.83 6.60
C SER A 5 -40.04 14.25 7.32
N VAL A 6 -40.15 14.70 8.58
CA VAL A 6 -39.00 15.14 9.41
C VAL A 6 -38.08 13.97 9.75
N LYS A 7 -38.64 12.79 10.05
CA LYS A 7 -37.89 11.57 10.40
C LYS A 7 -37.08 11.04 9.20
N LYS A 8 -37.64 11.10 7.98
CA LYS A 8 -36.95 10.75 6.74
C LYS A 8 -35.78 11.70 6.43
N ARG A 9 -35.94 13.03 6.60
CA ARG A 9 -34.85 14.01 6.42
C ARG A 9 -33.69 13.79 7.40
N LYS A 10 -33.97 13.60 8.70
CA LYS A 10 -32.92 13.33 9.71
C LYS A 10 -32.17 12.00 9.46
N LYS A 11 -32.85 10.96 8.98
CA LYS A 11 -32.21 9.67 8.63
C LYS A 11 -31.33 9.78 7.38
N LYS A 12 -31.77 10.54 6.37
CA LYS A 12 -31.00 10.83 5.14
C LYS A 12 -29.70 11.57 5.45
N ASN A 13 -29.72 12.57 6.34
CA ASN A 13 -28.50 13.28 6.75
C ASN A 13 -27.51 12.39 7.51
N ARG A 14 -27.98 11.51 8.41
CA ARG A 14 -27.09 10.57 9.13
C ARG A 14 -26.44 9.54 8.20
N PHE A 15 -27.17 9.07 7.19
CA PHE A 15 -26.62 8.17 6.17
C PHE A 15 -25.58 8.87 5.29
N LEU A 16 -25.82 10.12 4.91
CA LEU A 16 -24.86 10.95 4.16
C LEU A 16 -23.57 11.17 4.95
N VAL A 17 -23.66 11.51 6.24
CA VAL A 17 -22.48 11.69 7.10
C VAL A 17 -21.69 10.39 7.25
N PHE A 18 -22.37 9.25 7.39
CA PHE A 18 -21.72 7.93 7.44
C PHE A 18 -21.00 7.60 6.12
N LEU A 19 -21.65 7.84 4.98
CA LEU A 19 -21.05 7.61 3.66
C LEU A 19 -19.82 8.51 3.44
N LEU A 20 -19.89 9.78 3.83
CA LEU A 20 -18.74 10.70 3.82
C LEU A 20 -17.59 10.20 4.69
N GLY A 21 -17.89 9.64 5.88
CA GLY A 21 -16.89 9.02 6.74
C GLY A 21 -16.18 7.84 6.07
N ILE A 22 -16.94 6.97 5.39
CA ILE A 22 -16.36 5.84 4.64
C ILE A 22 -15.48 6.34 3.49
N ILE A 23 -15.95 7.33 2.72
CA ILE A 23 -15.17 7.89 1.61
C ILE A 23 -13.87 8.49 2.13
N LEU A 24 -13.92 9.26 3.23
CA LEU A 24 -12.73 9.84 3.85
C LEU A 24 -11.77 8.74 4.32
N PHE A 25 -12.28 7.69 4.97
CA PHE A 25 -11.46 6.56 5.40
C PHE A 25 -10.78 5.85 4.21
N LEU A 26 -11.50 5.63 3.11
CA LEU A 26 -10.93 5.03 1.89
C LEU A 26 -9.86 5.93 1.27
N LEU A 27 -10.08 7.24 1.21
CA LEU A 27 -9.09 8.19 0.69
C LEU A 27 -7.80 8.18 1.52
N ILE A 28 -7.91 8.12 2.85
CA ILE A 28 -6.77 7.97 3.75
C ILE A 28 -6.06 6.65 3.47
N GLY A 29 -6.80 5.53 3.38
CA GLY A 29 -6.24 4.22 3.08
C GLY A 29 -5.44 4.20 1.76
N VAL A 30 -6.00 4.76 0.69
CA VAL A 30 -5.33 4.86 -0.62
C VAL A 30 -4.07 5.70 -0.53
N PHE A 31 -4.10 6.83 0.18
CA PHE A 31 -2.94 7.69 0.37
C PHE A 31 -1.78 6.96 1.08
N PHE A 32 -2.07 6.23 2.15
CA PHE A 32 -1.06 5.43 2.86
C PHE A 32 -0.49 4.31 2.00
N VAL A 33 -1.33 3.57 1.28
CA VAL A 33 -0.87 2.49 0.38
C VAL A 33 0.06 3.05 -0.70
N LYS A 34 -0.30 4.19 -1.31
CA LYS A 34 0.56 4.83 -2.31
C LYS A 34 1.90 5.26 -1.73
N SER A 35 1.91 5.88 -0.55
CA SER A 35 3.15 6.31 0.11
C SER A 35 4.08 5.14 0.38
N ILE A 36 3.55 3.99 0.83
CA ILE A 36 4.34 2.79 1.07
C ILE A 36 4.86 2.22 -0.25
N TYR A 37 4.05 2.20 -1.30
CA TYR A 37 4.45 1.69 -2.62
C TYR A 37 5.61 2.51 -3.20
N ASP A 38 5.49 3.85 -3.19
CA ASP A 38 6.52 4.76 -3.69
C ASP A 38 7.82 4.66 -2.86
N GLU A 39 7.71 4.48 -1.54
CA GLU A 39 8.87 4.25 -0.68
C GLU A 39 9.52 2.87 -0.93
N SER A 40 8.72 1.86 -1.21
CA SER A 40 9.19 0.48 -1.41
C SER A 40 9.96 0.31 -2.72
N LEU A 41 9.58 1.05 -3.77
CA LEU A 41 10.27 1.10 -5.06
C LEU A 41 11.48 2.03 -5.07
N GLY A 42 11.61 2.88 -4.05
CA GLY A 42 12.77 3.73 -3.88
C GLY A 42 14.05 2.93 -3.58
N PRO A 43 15.23 3.50 -3.89
CA PRO A 43 16.51 2.88 -3.55
C PRO A 43 16.62 2.66 -2.04
N MET A 44 17.18 1.51 -1.65
CA MET A 44 17.33 1.14 -0.24
C MET A 44 18.24 2.11 0.51
N ASP A 45 19.32 2.54 -0.14
CA ASP A 45 20.19 3.64 0.29
C ASP A 45 20.40 4.62 -0.89
N LYS A 46 19.91 5.85 -0.75
CA LYS A 46 20.06 6.90 -1.77
C LYS A 46 21.48 7.43 -1.87
N ASN A 47 22.27 7.27 -0.81
CA ASN A 47 23.57 7.92 -0.67
C ASN A 47 24.73 6.96 -0.93
N ASN A 48 24.45 5.67 -1.15
CA ASN A 48 25.45 4.65 -1.40
C ASN A 48 25.22 3.94 -2.75
N PRO A 49 25.83 4.43 -3.83
CA PRO A 49 25.74 3.81 -5.15
C PRO A 49 26.71 2.63 -5.34
N SER A 50 27.03 1.88 -4.28
CA SER A 50 27.96 0.75 -4.36
C SER A 50 27.37 -0.43 -5.13
N ASP A 51 28.14 -1.00 -6.06
CA ASP A 51 27.77 -2.24 -6.73
C ASP A 51 27.85 -3.43 -5.77
N VAL A 52 26.83 -4.30 -5.82
CA VAL A 52 26.76 -5.52 -5.01
C VAL A 52 26.61 -6.73 -5.91
N VAL A 53 27.55 -7.68 -5.80
CA VAL A 53 27.47 -8.96 -6.51
C VAL A 53 26.74 -9.98 -5.64
N VAL A 54 25.66 -10.55 -6.18
CA VAL A 54 24.86 -11.58 -5.51
C VAL A 54 24.90 -12.85 -6.31
N LEU A 55 25.18 -13.96 -5.63
CA LEU A 55 25.20 -15.28 -6.23
C LEU A 55 23.83 -15.93 -6.03
N ILE A 56 23.14 -16.19 -7.14
CA ILE A 56 21.82 -16.84 -7.14
C ILE A 56 22.02 -18.34 -7.42
N PRO A 57 21.59 -19.23 -6.53
CA PRO A 57 21.68 -20.67 -6.76
C PRO A 57 20.89 -21.11 -8.01
N PRO A 58 21.32 -22.17 -8.71
CA PRO A 58 20.57 -22.70 -9.84
C PRO A 58 19.18 -23.19 -9.40
N SER A 59 18.19 -23.08 -10.29
CA SER A 59 16.79 -23.44 -10.03
C SER A 59 16.11 -22.65 -8.91
N THR A 60 16.65 -21.50 -8.50
CA THR A 60 15.97 -20.58 -7.57
C THR A 60 14.75 -19.95 -8.26
N THR A 61 13.60 -19.96 -7.59
CA THR A 61 12.37 -19.33 -8.08
C THR A 61 12.45 -17.81 -7.97
N THR A 62 11.58 -17.08 -8.67
CA THR A 62 11.49 -15.61 -8.53
C THR A 62 11.27 -15.17 -7.09
N ASP A 63 10.42 -15.89 -6.34
CA ASP A 63 10.20 -15.62 -4.91
C ASP A 63 11.49 -15.87 -4.10
N GLY A 64 12.27 -16.89 -4.44
CA GLY A 64 13.56 -17.17 -3.83
C GLY A 64 14.59 -16.06 -4.10
N ILE A 65 14.65 -15.56 -5.34
CA ILE A 65 15.52 -14.42 -5.70
C ILE A 65 15.12 -13.18 -4.90
N ALA A 66 13.83 -12.87 -4.84
CA ALA A 66 13.32 -11.72 -4.09
C ALA A 66 13.68 -11.81 -2.61
N ASN A 67 13.57 -12.99 -1.99
CA ASN A 67 13.98 -13.20 -0.60
C ASN A 67 15.49 -13.01 -0.41
N ILE A 68 16.33 -13.56 -1.29
CA ILE A 68 17.80 -13.38 -1.22
C ILE A 68 18.17 -11.90 -1.29
N LEU A 69 17.54 -11.14 -2.18
CA LEU A 69 17.79 -9.70 -2.32
C LEU A 69 17.32 -8.92 -1.08
N TYR A 70 16.20 -9.32 -0.48
CA TYR A 70 15.68 -8.71 0.74
C TYR A 70 16.58 -8.98 1.95
N GLU A 71 17.03 -10.23 2.13
CA GLU A 71 17.96 -10.62 3.20
C GLU A 71 19.30 -9.87 3.10
N LYS A 72 19.74 -9.55 1.88
CA LYS A 72 20.93 -8.75 1.62
C LYS A 72 20.69 -7.23 1.74
N GLY A 73 19.47 -6.80 2.03
CA GLY A 73 19.11 -5.39 2.14
C GLY A 73 19.22 -4.65 0.82
N LEU A 74 19.02 -5.32 -0.33
CA LEU A 74 19.05 -4.70 -1.66
C LEU A 74 17.66 -4.26 -2.12
N ILE A 75 16.61 -4.89 -1.59
CA ILE A 75 15.22 -4.52 -1.83
C ILE A 75 14.46 -4.41 -0.50
N ARG A 76 13.40 -3.60 -0.48
CA ARG A 76 12.58 -3.37 0.72
C ARG A 76 11.50 -4.41 0.93
N HIS A 77 10.87 -4.86 -0.15
CA HIS A 77 9.76 -5.81 -0.08
C HIS A 77 9.82 -6.84 -1.22
N PRO A 78 9.98 -8.14 -0.90
CA PRO A 78 10.04 -9.20 -1.90
C PRO A 78 8.83 -9.24 -2.83
N LEU A 79 7.64 -9.00 -2.28
CA LEU A 79 6.39 -9.04 -3.05
C LEU A 79 6.33 -7.92 -4.08
N ILE A 80 6.65 -6.68 -3.69
CA ILE A 80 6.60 -5.53 -4.59
C ILE A 80 7.62 -5.69 -5.71
N PHE A 81 8.85 -6.11 -5.38
CA PHE A 81 9.91 -6.40 -6.34
C PHE A 81 9.50 -7.42 -7.42
N LYS A 82 8.63 -8.38 -7.08
CA LYS A 82 8.16 -9.38 -8.05
C LYS A 82 7.21 -8.81 -9.10
N TYR A 83 6.46 -7.76 -8.76
CA TYR A 83 5.39 -7.23 -9.60
C TYR A 83 5.78 -5.96 -10.37
N GLU A 84 7.01 -5.48 -10.17
CA GLU A 84 7.63 -4.41 -10.96
C GLU A 84 8.42 -5.01 -12.14
#